data_AF-A0A1G0L5Q6-F1
#
_entry.id   AF-A0A1G0L5Q6-F1
#
_cell.length_a   1.000
_cell.length_b   1.000
_cell.length_c   1.000
_cell.angle_alpha   90.00
_cell.angle_beta   90.00
_cell.angle_gamma   90.00
#
_symmetry.space_group_name_H-M   'P 1'
#
loop_
_entity.id
_entity.type
_entity.pdbx_description
1 polymer ?
#
loop_
_entity_poly.entity_id
_entity_poly.type
_entity_poly.pdbx_seq_one_letter_code
_entity_poly.pdbx_strand_id
1 'polypeptide(L)'
;MKGDILDVGSGKSDRYSRLFKFNKYVRLDIDQVCEPDIVADAQNIPLPDQSFDSIISTQGLEHMPNPSKAILEFYRLLRNNGCCLITVPFFNELHEEPHDYWRFTKYSLEMMFKEAGFNIISIEPRGGFFAVIAQLFTRYLINRFSLFSSSFGAVVNPFLKTFGLAMVWLDKIDKSRSNRKFSIGWI
;
A
#
# COMPACT_ATOMS: atom_id res chain seq x y z
N MET A 1 1.43 9.26 -11.65
CA MET A 1 0.13 8.82 -12.22
C MET A 1 -0.51 9.99 -12.94
N LYS A 2 -1.26 9.74 -14.03
CA LYS A 2 -1.92 10.77 -14.83
C LYS A 2 -3.16 10.24 -15.54
N GLY A 3 -3.98 11.14 -16.09
CA GLY A 3 -5.17 10.78 -16.89
C GLY A 3 -6.34 10.35 -16.00
N ASP A 4 -7.10 9.35 -16.44
CA ASP A 4 -8.16 8.74 -15.63
C ASP A 4 -7.55 7.75 -14.65
N ILE A 5 -7.72 8.01 -13.35
CA ILE A 5 -7.16 7.22 -12.25
C ILE A 5 -8.25 6.39 -11.57
N LEU A 6 -7.97 5.11 -11.37
CA LEU A 6 -8.70 4.25 -10.44
C LEU A 6 -7.89 4.04 -9.16
N ASP A 7 -8.45 4.39 -8.01
CA ASP A 7 -7.89 4.17 -6.68
C ASP A 7 -8.60 2.97 -6.03
N VAL A 8 -7.89 1.84 -5.97
CA VAL A 8 -8.41 0.53 -5.54
C VAL A 8 -8.06 0.27 -4.08
N GLY A 9 -9.08 -0.01 -3.26
CA GLY A 9 -8.94 -0.07 -1.81
C GLY A 9 -8.77 1.34 -1.22
N SER A 10 -9.53 2.29 -1.76
CA SER A 10 -9.39 3.72 -1.44
C SER A 10 -9.70 4.07 0.02
N GLY A 11 -10.43 3.21 0.73
CA GLY A 11 -10.93 3.47 2.07
C GLY A 11 -11.83 4.71 2.13
N LYS A 12 -11.98 5.27 3.34
CA LYS A 12 -12.97 6.33 3.63
C LYS A 12 -12.67 7.70 3.03
N SER A 13 -11.50 7.91 2.45
CA SER A 13 -11.05 9.24 2.04
C SER A 13 -10.25 9.19 0.77
N ASP A 14 -10.45 10.18 -0.09
CA ASP A 14 -9.55 10.48 -1.19
C ASP A 14 -8.19 10.97 -0.67
N ARG A 15 -7.30 10.01 -0.39
CA ARG A 15 -5.99 10.26 0.23
C ARG A 15 -4.95 10.71 -0.80
N TYR A 16 -5.07 10.26 -2.05
CA TYR A 16 -3.98 10.34 -3.02
C TYR A 16 -4.26 11.25 -4.21
N SER A 17 -5.48 11.71 -4.46
CA SER A 17 -5.77 12.58 -5.62
C SER A 17 -4.87 13.81 -5.68
N ARG A 18 -4.61 14.45 -4.54
CA ARG A 18 -3.80 15.67 -4.44
C ARG A 18 -2.33 15.47 -4.82
N LEU A 19 -1.86 14.22 -4.91
CA LEU A 19 -0.49 13.89 -5.32
C LEU A 19 -0.33 13.81 -6.84
N PHE A 20 -1.43 13.77 -7.60
CA PHE A 20 -1.41 13.49 -9.02
C PHE A 20 -2.20 14.52 -9.83
N LYS A 21 -1.83 14.67 -11.11
CA LYS A 21 -2.65 15.40 -12.07
C LYS A 21 -3.53 14.40 -12.80
N PHE A 22 -4.84 14.56 -12.76
CA PHE A 22 -5.80 13.62 -13.36
C PHE A 22 -6.93 14.36 -14.07
N ASN A 23 -7.58 13.65 -14.99
CA ASN A 23 -8.81 14.10 -15.64
C ASN A 23 -10.02 13.65 -14.83
N LYS A 24 -10.00 12.37 -14.42
CA LYS A 24 -11.00 11.74 -13.56
C LYS A 24 -10.29 10.93 -12.47
N TYR A 25 -10.80 10.98 -11.25
CA TYR A 25 -10.34 10.15 -10.14
C TYR A 25 -11.54 9.35 -9.64
N VAL A 26 -11.44 8.02 -9.68
CA VAL A 26 -12.52 7.10 -9.32
C VAL A 26 -12.03 6.24 -8.16
N ARG A 27 -12.78 6.23 -7.07
CA ARG A 27 -12.52 5.40 -5.90
C ARG A 27 -13.28 4.10 -5.99
N LEU A 28 -12.58 3.00 -5.77
CA LEU A 28 -13.15 1.66 -5.67
C LEU A 28 -12.79 1.06 -4.32
N ASP A 29 -13.78 0.51 -3.65
CA ASP A 29 -13.59 -0.23 -2.42
C ASP A 29 -14.61 -1.37 -2.32
N ILE A 30 -14.29 -2.43 -1.59
CA ILE A 30 -15.24 -3.52 -1.33
C ILE A 30 -16.23 -3.14 -0.23
N ASP A 31 -15.84 -2.25 0.69
CA ASP A 31 -16.67 -1.80 1.79
C ASP A 31 -17.48 -0.55 1.40
N GLN A 32 -18.80 -0.71 1.34
CA GLN A 32 -19.72 0.40 1.07
C GLN A 32 -19.65 1.51 2.14
N VAL A 33 -19.24 1.20 3.37
CA VAL A 33 -19.07 2.19 4.46
C VAL A 33 -17.99 3.23 4.13
N CYS A 34 -17.11 2.93 3.18
CA CYS A 34 -16.13 3.88 2.67
C CYS A 34 -16.70 4.92 1.70
N GLU A 35 -17.96 4.75 1.28
CA GLU A 35 -18.63 5.57 0.27
C GLU A 35 -17.77 5.77 -1.00
N PRO A 36 -17.27 4.66 -1.62
CA PRO A 36 -16.51 4.75 -2.85
C PRO A 36 -17.44 5.09 -4.04
N ASP A 37 -16.87 5.54 -5.15
CA ASP A 37 -17.62 5.74 -6.39
C ASP A 37 -18.10 4.39 -6.98
N ILE A 38 -17.37 3.31 -6.69
CA ILE A 38 -17.67 1.95 -7.12
C ILE A 38 -17.47 0.98 -5.95
N VAL A 39 -18.51 0.20 -5.63
CA VAL A 39 -18.41 -0.90 -4.64
C VAL A 39 -18.18 -2.21 -5.38
N ALA A 40 -16.98 -2.78 -5.27
CA ALA A 40 -16.62 -4.04 -5.94
C ALA A 40 -15.40 -4.74 -5.30
N ASP A 41 -15.31 -6.06 -5.49
CA ASP A 41 -14.10 -6.82 -5.19
C ASP A 41 -13.06 -6.53 -6.29
N ALA A 42 -11.85 -6.11 -5.88
CA ALA A 42 -10.75 -5.85 -6.80
C ALA A 42 -10.32 -7.08 -7.63
N GLN A 43 -10.69 -8.29 -7.19
CA GLN A 43 -10.46 -9.55 -7.92
C GLN A 43 -11.48 -9.78 -9.05
N ASN A 44 -12.51 -8.93 -9.18
CA ASN A 44 -13.53 -8.99 -10.23
C ASN A 44 -14.25 -7.63 -10.37
N ILE A 45 -13.67 -6.70 -11.12
CA ILE A 45 -14.14 -5.31 -11.23
C ILE A 45 -15.11 -5.19 -12.41
N PRO A 46 -16.37 -4.74 -12.21
CA PRO A 46 -17.41 -4.69 -13.23
C PRO A 46 -17.28 -3.46 -14.15
N LEU A 47 -16.09 -3.24 -14.70
CA LEU A 47 -15.76 -2.14 -15.62
C LEU A 47 -15.18 -2.70 -16.92
N PRO A 48 -15.37 -2.01 -18.05
CA PRO A 48 -14.84 -2.49 -19.33
C PRO A 48 -13.31 -2.44 -19.35
N ASP A 49 -12.73 -3.27 -20.21
CA ASP A 49 -11.29 -3.29 -20.47
C ASP A 49 -10.80 -1.89 -20.90
N GLN A 50 -9.53 -1.59 -20.62
CA GLN A 50 -8.88 -0.35 -21.08
C GLN A 50 -9.63 0.94 -20.70
N SER A 51 -10.20 0.97 -19.49
CA SER A 51 -10.99 2.10 -18.99
C SER A 51 -10.15 3.20 -18.33
N PHE A 52 -8.94 2.90 -17.86
CA PHE A 52 -8.13 3.84 -17.07
C PHE A 52 -6.72 4.02 -17.62
N ASP A 53 -6.15 5.20 -17.42
CA ASP A 53 -4.74 5.49 -17.73
C ASP A 53 -3.82 5.13 -16.57
N SER A 54 -4.36 5.04 -15.36
CA SER A 54 -3.59 4.82 -14.14
C SER A 54 -4.40 4.07 -13.08
N ILE A 55 -3.74 3.14 -12.40
CA ILE A 55 -4.29 2.43 -11.24
C ILE A 55 -3.38 2.66 -10.04
N ILE A 56 -3.98 2.92 -8.89
CA ILE A 56 -3.31 3.02 -7.60
C ILE A 56 -3.94 1.98 -6.69
N SER A 57 -3.12 1.22 -5.96
CA SER A 57 -3.61 0.36 -4.88
C SER A 57 -2.60 0.34 -3.73
N THR A 58 -2.98 0.87 -2.58
CA THR A 58 -2.05 1.01 -1.45
C THR A 58 -2.48 0.20 -0.25
N GLN A 59 -1.60 -0.68 0.24
CA GLN A 59 -1.83 -1.51 1.43
C GLN A 59 -3.20 -2.24 1.33
N GLY A 60 -3.37 -3.01 0.27
CA GLY A 60 -4.66 -3.62 -0.07
C GLY A 60 -4.50 -5.00 -0.70
N LEU A 61 -3.46 -5.22 -1.51
CA LEU A 61 -3.21 -6.50 -2.17
C LEU A 61 -2.98 -7.64 -1.16
N GLU A 62 -2.41 -7.34 0.00
CA GLU A 62 -2.19 -8.27 1.11
C GLU A 62 -3.48 -8.80 1.76
N HIS A 63 -4.57 -8.05 1.61
CA HIS A 63 -5.89 -8.38 2.16
C HIS A 63 -6.74 -9.19 1.18
N MET A 64 -6.22 -9.46 -0.02
CA MET A 64 -6.91 -10.25 -1.05
C MET A 64 -6.49 -11.72 -0.95
N PRO A 65 -7.43 -12.68 -0.86
CA PRO A 65 -7.08 -14.11 -0.86
C PRO A 65 -6.38 -14.56 -2.15
N ASN A 66 -6.74 -13.97 -3.31
CA ASN A 66 -6.13 -14.28 -4.61
C ASN A 66 -5.58 -13.00 -5.26
N PRO A 67 -4.43 -12.47 -4.78
CA PRO A 67 -3.89 -11.20 -5.26
C PRO A 67 -3.59 -11.22 -6.77
N SER A 68 -3.24 -12.37 -7.34
CA SER A 68 -3.03 -12.52 -8.79
C SER A 68 -4.27 -12.17 -9.61
N LYS A 69 -5.49 -12.43 -9.11
CA LYS A 69 -6.73 -12.05 -9.82
C LYS A 69 -6.89 -10.54 -9.89
N ALA A 70 -6.59 -9.84 -8.79
CA ALA A 70 -6.62 -8.38 -8.79
C ALA A 70 -5.56 -7.78 -9.71
N ILE A 71 -4.35 -8.34 -9.75
CA ILE A 71 -3.30 -7.89 -10.68
C ILE A 71 -3.75 -8.08 -12.14
N LEU A 72 -4.42 -9.19 -12.48
CA LEU A 72 -4.99 -9.42 -13.82
C LEU A 72 -6.09 -8.40 -14.15
N GLU A 73 -6.96 -8.06 -13.19
CA GLU A 73 -7.95 -6.99 -13.36
C GLU A 73 -7.28 -5.64 -13.58
N PHE A 74 -6.20 -5.34 -12.84
CA PHE A 74 -5.45 -4.10 -13.05
C PHE A 74 -4.86 -4.02 -14.46
N TYR A 75 -4.33 -5.13 -14.96
CA TYR A 75 -3.83 -5.19 -16.34
C TYR A 75 -4.95 -4.98 -17.36
N ARG A 76 -6.07 -5.70 -17.20
CA ARG A 76 -7.25 -5.62 -18.09
C ARG A 76 -7.83 -4.20 -18.16
N LEU A 77 -7.91 -3.51 -17.03
CA LEU A 77 -8.50 -2.18 -16.93
C LEU A 77 -7.60 -1.05 -17.47
N LEU A 78 -6.28 -1.27 -17.54
CA LEU A 78 -5.36 -0.26 -18.04
C LEU A 78 -5.42 -0.16 -19.57
N ARG A 79 -5.48 1.08 -20.05
CA ARG A 79 -5.24 1.41 -21.47
C ARG A 79 -3.82 1.08 -21.86
N ASN A 80 -3.57 0.99 -23.17
CA ASN A 80 -2.21 0.89 -23.71
C ASN A 80 -1.32 2.00 -23.13
N ASN A 81 -0.16 1.61 -22.60
CA ASN A 81 0.79 2.50 -21.89
C ASN A 81 0.28 3.09 -20.56
N GLY A 82 -0.79 2.54 -19.99
CA GLY A 82 -1.24 2.88 -18.65
C GLY A 82 -0.26 2.39 -17.57
N CYS A 83 -0.31 3.01 -16.39
CA CYS A 83 0.59 2.69 -15.28
C CYS A 83 -0.16 2.15 -14.07
N CYS A 84 0.44 1.20 -13.36
CA CYS A 84 -0.02 0.76 -12.04
C CYS A 84 1.00 1.17 -10.99
N LEU A 85 0.55 1.74 -9.88
CA LEU A 85 1.36 2.00 -8.68
C LEU A 85 0.74 1.23 -7.52
N ILE A 86 1.52 0.35 -6.92
CA ILE A 86 1.07 -0.41 -5.75
C ILE A 86 1.93 -0.13 -4.54
N THR A 87 1.42 -0.36 -3.33
CA THR A 87 2.27 -0.55 -2.17
C THR A 87 1.78 -1.72 -1.35
N VAL A 88 2.69 -2.50 -0.78
CA VAL A 88 2.37 -3.70 0.02
C VAL A 88 3.32 -3.84 1.22
N PRO A 89 2.90 -4.48 2.33
CA PRO A 89 3.70 -4.67 3.51
C PRO A 89 4.64 -5.87 3.40
N PHE A 90 5.70 -5.86 4.21
CA PHE A 90 6.64 -6.97 4.39
C PHE A 90 6.88 -7.29 5.87
N PHE A 91 7.51 -6.40 6.65
CA PHE A 91 7.63 -6.57 8.10
C PHE A 91 6.53 -5.79 8.82
N ASN A 92 5.47 -6.49 9.25
CA ASN A 92 4.35 -5.91 10.00
C ASN A 92 3.65 -6.97 10.87
N GLU A 93 2.94 -6.53 11.92
CA GLU A 93 2.01 -7.37 12.69
C GLU A 93 0.81 -7.86 11.84
N LEU A 94 0.00 -8.76 12.41
CA LEU A 94 -1.33 -9.05 11.86
C LEU A 94 -2.25 -7.83 12.02
N HIS A 95 -3.02 -7.52 10.98
CA HIS A 95 -3.92 -6.36 10.94
C HIS A 95 -5.08 -6.60 9.97
N GLU A 96 -6.23 -5.96 10.23
CA GLU A 96 -7.47 -6.18 9.45
C GLU A 96 -7.93 -7.66 9.44
N GLU A 97 -7.76 -8.32 10.59
CA GLU A 97 -8.14 -9.72 10.77
C GLU A 97 -9.66 -9.95 10.56
N PRO A 98 -10.05 -11.08 9.92
CA PRO A 98 -9.23 -12.22 9.51
C PRO A 98 -8.61 -12.07 8.10
N HIS A 99 -8.64 -10.89 7.51
CA HIS A 99 -8.29 -10.64 6.11
C HIS A 99 -6.84 -10.17 5.94
N ASP A 100 -5.88 -10.86 6.55
CA ASP A 100 -4.45 -10.53 6.45
C ASP A 100 -3.62 -11.71 5.93
N TYR A 101 -3.51 -11.84 4.61
CA TYR A 101 -3.07 -13.09 3.98
C TYR A 101 -1.60 -13.09 3.59
N TRP A 102 -1.04 -11.96 3.14
CA TRP A 102 0.25 -11.95 2.43
C TRP A 102 1.27 -10.98 3.00
N ARG A 103 2.53 -11.40 2.96
CA ARG A 103 3.71 -10.52 3.07
C ARG A 103 4.54 -10.71 1.82
N PHE A 104 4.67 -9.67 1.01
CA PHE A 104 5.28 -9.80 -0.30
C PHE A 104 6.77 -9.52 -0.24
N THR A 105 7.56 -10.35 -0.91
CA THR A 105 8.93 -9.99 -1.29
C THR A 105 8.90 -9.24 -2.62
N LYS A 106 9.94 -8.47 -2.93
CA LYS A 106 10.07 -7.86 -4.26
C LYS A 106 10.04 -8.89 -5.41
N TYR A 107 10.53 -10.11 -5.17
CA TYR A 107 10.59 -11.16 -6.19
C TYR A 107 9.22 -11.76 -6.48
N SER A 108 8.39 -11.96 -5.45
CA SER A 108 7.00 -12.39 -5.66
C SER A 108 6.21 -11.34 -6.43
N LEU A 109 6.41 -10.04 -6.12
CA LEU A 109 5.76 -8.96 -6.88
C LEU A 109 6.23 -8.94 -8.33
N GLU A 110 7.54 -8.98 -8.57
CA GLU A 110 8.10 -8.99 -9.92
C GLU A 110 7.55 -10.15 -10.75
N MET A 111 7.49 -11.36 -10.16
CA MET A 111 6.94 -12.55 -10.81
C MET A 111 5.46 -12.37 -11.16
N MET A 112 4.62 -12.05 -10.18
CA MET A 112 3.16 -11.97 -10.37
C MET A 112 2.75 -10.88 -11.37
N PHE A 113 3.42 -9.72 -11.34
CA PHE A 113 3.13 -8.64 -12.28
C PHE A 113 3.61 -8.97 -13.70
N LYS A 114 4.77 -9.62 -13.85
CA LYS A 114 5.24 -10.09 -15.17
C LYS A 114 4.31 -11.16 -15.74
N GLU A 115 3.84 -12.10 -14.93
CA GLU A 115 2.87 -13.12 -15.34
C GLU A 115 1.55 -12.53 -15.83
N ALA A 116 1.11 -11.40 -15.24
CA ALA A 116 -0.08 -10.68 -15.69
C ALA A 116 0.16 -9.83 -16.96
N GLY A 117 1.40 -9.69 -17.43
CA GLY A 117 1.76 -8.94 -18.65
C GLY A 117 2.33 -7.55 -18.40
N PHE A 118 2.59 -7.15 -17.15
CA PHE A 118 3.22 -5.86 -16.86
C PHE A 118 4.71 -5.85 -17.18
N ASN A 119 5.18 -4.69 -17.63
CA ASN A 119 6.60 -4.35 -17.57
C ASN A 119 6.90 -3.62 -16.25
N ILE A 120 7.88 -4.11 -15.49
CA ILE A 120 8.27 -3.51 -14.21
C ILE A 120 9.16 -2.29 -14.46
N ILE A 121 8.69 -1.12 -14.05
CA ILE A 121 9.46 0.13 -14.13
C ILE A 121 10.44 0.24 -12.94
N SER A 122 9.95 -0.01 -11.73
CA SER A 122 10.71 0.07 -10.48
C SER A 122 10.04 -0.77 -9.40
N ILE A 123 10.84 -1.29 -8.47
CA ILE A 123 10.37 -1.82 -7.19
C ILE A 123 11.32 -1.28 -6.13
N GLU A 124 10.82 -0.44 -5.23
CA GLU A 124 11.63 0.24 -4.22
C GLU A 124 11.26 -0.21 -2.81
N PRO A 125 12.24 -0.50 -1.93
CA PRO A 125 11.98 -0.76 -0.53
C PRO A 125 11.54 0.53 0.17
N ARG A 126 10.54 0.41 1.05
CA ARG A 126 10.14 1.47 1.98
C ARG A 126 10.89 1.34 3.30
N GLY A 127 11.75 2.31 3.58
CA GLY A 127 12.58 2.32 4.80
C GLY A 127 13.73 1.30 4.75
N GLY A 128 14.37 1.12 5.89
CA GLY A 128 15.44 0.16 6.13
C GLY A 128 15.28 -0.50 7.51
N PHE A 129 16.39 -0.95 8.09
CA PHE A 129 16.43 -1.63 9.37
C PHE A 129 15.82 -0.76 10.48
N PHE A 130 16.19 0.52 10.55
CA PHE A 130 15.76 1.39 11.62
C PHE A 130 14.27 1.72 11.52
N ALA A 131 13.74 1.97 10.32
CA ALA A 131 12.30 2.15 10.15
C ALA A 131 11.50 0.88 10.48
N VAL A 132 12.00 -0.31 10.16
CA VAL A 132 11.35 -1.57 10.58
C VAL A 132 11.28 -1.67 12.10
N ILE A 133 12.38 -1.41 12.81
CA ILE A 133 12.40 -1.37 14.28
C ILE A 133 11.40 -0.34 14.80
N ALA A 134 11.39 0.87 14.21
CA ALA A 134 10.49 1.93 14.61
C ALA A 134 9.03 1.53 14.45
N GLN A 135 8.68 0.92 13.33
CA GLN A 135 7.33 0.47 13.02
C GLN A 135 6.88 -0.61 13.99
N LEU A 136 7.64 -1.70 14.15
CA LEU A 136 7.26 -2.81 15.01
C LEU A 136 7.15 -2.36 16.48
N PHE A 137 8.09 -1.54 16.95
CA PHE A 137 8.03 -0.99 18.30
C PHE A 137 6.80 -0.09 18.51
N THR A 138 6.54 0.82 17.56
CA THR A 138 5.39 1.73 17.62
C THR A 138 4.07 0.96 17.60
N ARG A 139 3.92 -0.01 16.70
CA ARG A 139 2.71 -0.84 16.58
C ARG A 139 2.48 -1.69 17.83
N TYR A 140 3.54 -2.29 18.38
CA TYR A 140 3.45 -3.00 19.65
C TYR A 140 2.93 -2.11 20.78
N LEU A 141 3.46 -0.89 20.93
CA LEU A 141 3.01 0.04 21.96
C LEU A 141 1.55 0.49 21.75
N ILE A 142 1.18 0.80 20.50
CA ILE A 142 -0.20 1.17 20.15
C ILE A 142 -1.18 0.08 20.57
N ASN A 143 -0.89 -1.18 20.22
CA ASN A 143 -1.76 -2.31 20.53
C ASN A 143 -1.76 -2.62 22.03
N ARG A 144 -0.60 -2.60 22.68
CA ARG A 144 -0.46 -2.94 24.10
C ARG A 144 -1.17 -1.97 25.04
N PHE A 145 -1.20 -0.69 24.68
CA PHE A 145 -1.72 0.40 25.52
C PHE A 145 -2.96 1.08 24.93
N SER A 146 -3.51 0.57 23.83
CA SER A 146 -4.66 1.14 23.13
C SER A 146 -4.52 2.64 22.92
N LEU A 147 -3.37 3.06 22.35
CA LEU A 147 -2.99 4.48 22.30
C LEU A 147 -3.95 5.33 21.45
N PHE A 148 -4.73 4.74 20.55
CA PHE A 148 -5.72 5.50 19.77
C PHE A 148 -6.98 5.88 20.57
N SER A 149 -7.32 5.15 21.63
CA SER A 149 -8.53 5.37 22.42
C SER A 149 -8.25 5.92 23.83
N SER A 150 -6.99 6.14 24.19
CA SER A 150 -6.58 6.56 25.53
C SER A 150 -6.01 7.98 25.56
N SER A 151 -6.27 8.70 26.66
CA SER A 151 -5.64 10.01 26.93
C SER A 151 -4.11 9.90 27.07
N PHE A 152 -3.61 8.74 27.48
CA PHE A 152 -2.18 8.42 27.51
C PHE A 152 -1.56 8.47 26.10
N GLY A 153 -2.31 8.07 25.06
CA GLY A 153 -1.89 8.18 23.67
C GLY A 153 -1.50 9.60 23.24
N ALA A 154 -2.21 10.62 23.72
CA ALA A 154 -1.90 12.01 23.40
C ALA A 154 -0.52 12.46 23.93
N VAL A 155 -0.07 11.90 25.06
CA VAL A 155 1.24 12.18 25.65
C VAL A 155 2.36 11.43 24.93
N VAL A 156 2.10 10.19 24.53
CA VAL A 156 3.10 9.30 23.90
C VAL A 156 3.29 9.62 22.40
N ASN A 157 2.26 10.14 21.72
CA ASN A 157 2.27 10.38 20.28
C ASN A 157 3.41 11.33 19.80
N PRO A 158 3.69 12.47 20.45
CA PRO A 158 4.82 13.32 20.07
C PRO A 158 6.16 12.57 20.11
N PHE A 159 6.37 11.73 21.13
CA PHE A 159 7.57 10.91 21.26
C PHE A 159 7.68 9.86 20.15
N LEU A 160 6.61 9.12 19.87
CA LEU A 160 6.62 8.11 18.79
C LEU A 160 6.88 8.75 17.42
N LYS A 161 6.33 9.95 17.19
CA LYS A 161 6.55 10.71 15.97
C LYS A 161 8.02 11.15 15.82
N THR A 162 8.62 11.73 16.86
CA THR A 162 10.03 12.15 16.80
C THR A 162 10.97 10.95 16.69
N PHE A 163 10.68 9.87 17.41
CA PHE A 163 11.39 8.59 17.30
C PHE A 163 11.33 8.02 15.88
N GLY A 164 10.15 7.95 15.27
CA GLY A 164 9.98 7.49 13.89
C GLY A 164 10.75 8.33 12.88
N LEU A 165 10.71 9.66 13.01
CA LEU A 165 11.49 10.56 12.14
C LEU A 165 12.99 10.38 12.29
N ALA A 166 13.48 10.20 13.52
CA ALA A 166 14.89 9.91 13.78
C ALA A 166 15.32 8.58 13.15
N MET A 167 14.50 7.53 13.24
CA MET A 167 14.77 6.23 12.64
C MET A 167 14.80 6.27 11.10
N VAL A 168 13.89 7.02 10.49
CA VAL A 168 13.93 7.28 9.03
C VAL A 168 15.19 8.06 8.64
N TRP A 169 15.64 8.99 9.47
CA TRP A 169 16.91 9.68 9.24
C TRP A 169 18.12 8.74 9.37
N LEU A 170 18.12 7.83 10.34
CA LEU A 170 19.13 6.79 10.48
C LEU A 170 19.21 5.89 9.23
N ASP A 171 18.07 5.48 8.68
CA ASP A 171 18.04 4.75 7.41
C ASP A 171 18.63 5.55 6.24
N LYS A 172 18.46 6.87 6.23
CA LYS A 172 19.04 7.73 5.19
C LYS A 172 20.57 7.81 5.29
N ILE A 173 21.14 7.82 6.49
CA ILE A 173 22.60 7.93 6.67
C ILE A 173 23.28 6.55 6.55
N ASP A 174 22.65 5.47 6.98
CA ASP A 174 23.21 4.12 6.89
C ASP A 174 23.04 3.56 5.47
N LYS A 175 24.09 3.71 4.66
CA LYS A 175 24.14 3.20 3.29
C LYS A 175 24.56 1.73 3.19
N SER A 176 24.79 1.05 4.31
CA SER A 176 25.28 -0.33 4.34
C SER A 176 24.34 -1.30 3.62
N ARG A 177 24.91 -2.41 3.14
CA ARG A 177 24.11 -3.51 2.58
C ARG A 177 23.17 -4.12 3.62
N SER A 178 23.57 -4.13 4.88
CA SER A 178 22.77 -4.67 5.99
C SER A 178 21.47 -3.90 6.16
N ASN A 179 21.53 -2.56 6.16
CA ASN A 179 20.34 -1.72 6.26
C ASN A 179 19.33 -2.01 5.14
N ARG A 180 19.81 -2.13 3.90
CA ARG A 180 18.98 -2.35 2.70
C ARG A 180 18.37 -3.75 2.57
N LYS A 181 18.70 -4.69 3.48
CA LYS A 181 18.06 -6.02 3.51
C LYS A 181 16.68 -5.98 4.18
N PHE A 182 16.41 -4.93 4.95
CA PHE A 182 15.16 -4.74 5.67
C PHE A 182 14.29 -3.73 4.94
N SER A 183 12.97 -3.89 5.06
CA SER A 183 12.01 -2.93 4.55
C SER A 183 10.65 -3.15 5.19
N ILE A 184 9.92 -2.07 5.44
CA ILE A 184 8.54 -2.14 5.89
C ILE A 184 7.65 -2.76 4.81
N GLY A 185 8.01 -2.61 3.54
CA GLY A 185 7.18 -3.00 2.41
C GLY A 185 7.73 -2.43 1.10
N TRP A 186 6.99 -2.61 0.02
CA TRP A 186 7.44 -2.24 -1.32
C TRP A 186 6.52 -1.20 -1.93
N ILE A 187 7.08 -0.40 -2.84
CA ILE A 187 6.36 0.44 -3.80
C ILE A 187 6.81 0.10 -5.22
#